data_AF-A0A1Y2QZB3-F1
#
_entry.id   AF-A0A1Y2QZB3-F1
#
_cell.length_a   1.000
_cell.length_b   1.000
_cell.length_c   1.000
_cell.angle_alpha   90.00
_cell.angle_beta   90.00
_cell.angle_gamma   90.00
#
_symmetry.space_group_name_H-M   'P 1'
#
loop_
_entity.id
_entity.type
_entity.pdbx_description
1 polymer ?
#
loop_
_entity_poly.entity_id
_entity_poly.type
_entity_poly.pdbx_seq_one_letter_code
_entity_poly.pdbx_strand_id
1 'polypeptide(L)'
;MFTNDDLQQRWWNLEASLVERFGKKPDMETILFLIGIQEFGDIKEKFTKEQKQDLMHIAICSLLSKSGYYELERVDDDGWPHFKQLKVMPDMSAPEQENFLKDHVLLYFEEHGLND
;
A
#
# COMPACT_ATOMS: atom_id res chain seq x y z
N MET A 1 -12.19 -19.44 -15.08
CA MET A 1 -11.62 -18.22 -15.67
C MET A 1 -12.47 -17.06 -15.16
N PHE A 2 -12.18 -16.59 -13.94
CA PHE A 2 -13.04 -15.63 -13.21
C PHE A 2 -12.22 -14.64 -12.34
N THR A 3 -10.90 -14.59 -12.49
CA THR A 3 -10.04 -13.90 -11.50
C THR A 3 -9.72 -12.45 -11.85
N ASN A 4 -9.63 -12.09 -13.13
CA ASN A 4 -9.30 -10.70 -13.53
C ASN A 4 -10.49 -9.73 -13.39
N ASP A 5 -11.69 -10.18 -13.75
CA ASP A 5 -12.88 -9.31 -13.70
C ASP A 5 -13.27 -8.94 -12.26
N ASP A 6 -13.05 -9.86 -11.31
CA ASP A 6 -13.30 -9.63 -9.89
C ASP A 6 -12.31 -8.61 -9.29
N LEU A 7 -11.00 -8.78 -9.55
CA LEU A 7 -9.96 -7.85 -9.10
C LEU A 7 -10.20 -6.44 -9.66
N GLN A 8 -10.47 -6.33 -10.96
CA GLN A 8 -10.72 -5.05 -11.61
C GLN A 8 -11.95 -4.35 -11.03
N GLN A 9 -13.02 -5.09 -10.75
CA GLN A 9 -14.24 -4.54 -10.16
C GLN A 9 -14.03 -4.09 -8.71
N ARG A 10 -13.37 -4.89 -7.89
CA ARG A 10 -13.02 -4.52 -6.50
C ARG A 10 -12.12 -3.29 -6.47
N TRP A 11 -11.16 -3.22 -7.39
CA TRP A 11 -10.30 -2.05 -7.55
C TRP A 11 -11.10 -0.79 -7.91
N TRP A 12 -12.00 -0.86 -8.88
CA TRP A 12 -12.84 0.28 -9.24
C TRP A 12 -13.74 0.75 -8.09
N ASN A 13 -14.24 -0.18 -7.27
CA ASN A 13 -15.03 0.17 -6.10
C ASN A 13 -14.19 0.96 -5.09
N LEU A 14 -12.95 0.50 -4.81
CA LEU A 14 -12.02 1.23 -3.96
C LEU A 14 -11.70 2.61 -4.52
N GLU A 15 -11.39 2.71 -5.81
CA GLU A 15 -11.14 3.99 -6.49
C GLU A 15 -12.34 4.94 -6.34
N ALA A 16 -13.56 4.44 -6.53
CA ALA A 16 -14.77 5.24 -6.38
C ALA A 16 -14.96 5.75 -4.95
N SER A 17 -14.75 4.91 -3.93
CA SER A 17 -14.84 5.33 -2.53
C SER A 17 -13.76 6.36 -2.16
N LEU A 18 -12.55 6.22 -2.70
CA LEU A 18 -11.48 7.21 -2.49
C LEU A 18 -11.76 8.53 -3.24
N VAL A 19 -12.37 8.47 -4.44
CA VAL A 19 -12.85 9.66 -5.16
C VAL A 19 -13.90 10.40 -4.36
N GLU A 20 -14.88 9.69 -3.81
CA GLU A 20 -15.94 10.28 -2.99
C GLU A 20 -15.37 11.00 -1.76
N ARG A 21 -14.35 10.40 -1.12
CA ARG A 21 -13.71 10.95 0.08
C ARG A 21 -12.78 12.13 -0.21
N PHE A 22 -11.97 12.05 -1.26
CA PHE A 22 -10.89 13.01 -1.53
C PHE A 22 -11.15 13.93 -2.73
N GLY A 23 -12.25 13.73 -3.45
CA GLY A 23 -12.65 14.53 -4.62
C GLY A 23 -11.81 14.32 -5.87
N LYS A 24 -10.88 13.36 -5.88
CA LYS A 24 -9.98 13.07 -7.00
C LYS A 24 -9.73 11.57 -7.12
N LYS A 25 -9.57 11.10 -8.35
CA LYS A 25 -9.18 9.71 -8.63
C LYS A 25 -7.72 9.50 -8.25
N PRO A 26 -7.41 8.68 -7.24
CA PRO A 26 -6.02 8.37 -6.90
C PRO A 26 -5.44 7.38 -7.90
N ASP A 27 -4.14 7.49 -8.14
CA ASP A 27 -3.35 6.44 -8.78
C ASP A 27 -2.72 5.51 -7.72
N MET A 28 -2.02 4.46 -8.17
CA MET A 28 -1.38 3.50 -7.27
C MET A 28 -0.37 4.18 -6.33
N GLU A 29 0.42 5.13 -6.83
CA GLU A 29 1.38 5.88 -6.00
C GLU A 29 0.69 6.66 -4.88
N THR A 30 -0.42 7.33 -5.21
CA THR A 30 -1.24 8.05 -4.23
C THR A 30 -1.79 7.11 -3.17
N ILE A 31 -2.28 5.93 -3.58
CA ILE A 31 -2.80 4.93 -2.63
C ILE A 31 -1.69 4.41 -1.72
N LEU A 32 -0.53 4.04 -2.28
CA LEU A 32 0.63 3.61 -1.50
C LEU A 32 1.06 4.70 -0.52
N PHE A 33 1.07 5.95 -0.94
CA PHE A 33 1.42 7.06 -0.06
C PHE A 33 0.44 7.20 1.11
N LEU A 34 -0.87 7.05 0.88
CA LEU A 34 -1.89 7.06 1.94
C LEU A 34 -1.72 5.91 2.92
N ILE A 35 -1.47 4.70 2.41
CA ILE A 35 -1.17 3.52 3.25
C ILE A 35 0.11 3.78 4.06
N GLY A 36 1.13 4.34 3.44
CA GLY A 36 2.40 4.67 4.09
C GLY A 36 2.22 5.63 5.26
N ILE A 37 1.41 6.68 5.10
CA ILE A 37 1.07 7.61 6.20
C ILE A 37 0.37 6.87 7.33
N GLN A 38 -0.60 6.01 7.01
CA GLN A 38 -1.34 5.24 8.00
C GLN A 38 -0.41 4.30 8.79
N GLU A 39 0.48 3.60 8.10
CA GLU A 39 1.44 2.66 8.70
C GLU A 39 2.55 3.36 9.50
N PHE A 40 2.96 4.55 9.07
CA PHE A 40 3.90 5.37 9.82
C PHE A 40 3.29 5.89 11.13
N GLY A 41 1.97 6.04 11.21
CA GLY A 41 1.25 6.35 12.45
C GLY A 41 1.39 7.80 12.95
N ASP A 42 2.20 8.63 12.30
CA ASP A 42 2.36 10.06 12.62
C ASP A 42 1.89 10.96 11.46
N ILE A 43 0.80 11.70 11.72
CA ILE A 43 0.19 12.62 10.76
C ILE A 43 0.94 13.95 10.81
N LYS A 44 1.88 14.13 9.88
CA LYS A 44 2.60 15.40 9.69
C LYS A 44 1.89 16.29 8.66
N GLU A 45 1.95 17.62 8.84
CA GLU A 45 1.40 18.56 7.86
C GLU A 45 2.09 18.46 6.48
N LYS A 46 3.39 18.14 6.45
CA LYS A 46 4.18 18.04 5.23
C LYS A 46 5.26 16.97 5.35
N PHE A 47 5.42 16.19 4.29
CA PHE A 47 6.53 15.27 4.08
C PHE A 47 7.45 15.80 2.98
N THR A 48 8.77 15.66 3.17
CA THR A 48 9.75 15.95 2.12
C THR A 48 9.61 14.97 0.95
N LYS A 49 10.26 15.24 -0.18
CA LYS A 49 10.23 14.33 -1.33
C LYS A 49 10.76 12.93 -0.97
N GLU A 50 11.85 12.87 -0.21
CA GLU A 50 12.47 11.62 0.25
C GLU A 50 11.53 10.87 1.18
N GLN A 51 10.96 11.56 2.19
CA GLN A 51 9.99 10.97 3.10
C GLN A 51 8.76 10.40 2.38
N LYS A 52 8.30 11.02 1.29
CA LYS A 52 7.21 10.45 0.48
C LYS A 52 7.61 9.12 -0.18
N GLN A 53 8.87 8.99 -0.63
CA GLN A 53 9.38 7.74 -1.15
C GLN A 53 9.52 6.69 -0.06
N ASP A 54 9.99 7.08 1.12
CA ASP A 54 10.09 6.20 2.28
C ASP A 54 8.70 5.70 2.73
N LEU A 55 7.68 6.56 2.74
CA LEU A 55 6.31 6.18 3.05
C LEU A 55 5.74 5.18 2.03
N MET A 56 6.02 5.36 0.74
CA MET A 56 5.63 4.37 -0.27
C MET A 56 6.38 3.04 -0.08
N HIS A 57 7.64 3.08 0.36
CA HIS A 57 8.40 1.87 0.67
C HIS A 57 7.80 1.14 1.89
N ILE A 58 7.45 1.87 2.95
CA ILE A 58 6.75 1.34 4.12
C ILE A 58 5.44 0.69 3.70
N ALA A 59 4.63 1.36 2.87
CA ALA A 59 3.38 0.81 2.38
C ALA A 59 3.58 -0.55 1.69
N ILE A 60 4.52 -0.64 0.74
CA ILE A 60 4.82 -1.91 0.06
C ILE A 60 5.28 -2.97 1.06
N CYS A 61 6.19 -2.63 1.98
CA CYS A 61 6.70 -3.59 2.96
C CYS A 61 5.58 -4.09 3.90
N SER A 62 4.74 -3.20 4.41
CA SER A 62 3.58 -3.54 5.24
C SER A 62 2.59 -4.42 4.48
N LEU A 63 2.23 -4.05 3.25
CA LEU A 63 1.33 -4.83 2.40
C LEU A 63 1.87 -6.25 2.17
N LEU A 64 3.15 -6.37 1.82
CA LEU A 64 3.76 -7.64 1.47
C LEU A 64 4.22 -8.46 2.69
N SER A 65 4.18 -7.88 3.89
CA SER A 65 4.44 -8.61 5.15
C SER A 65 3.37 -9.68 5.41
N LYS A 66 2.12 -9.42 5.03
CA LYS A 66 0.99 -10.37 5.12
C LYS A 66 1.24 -11.64 4.31
N SER A 67 1.97 -11.50 3.21
CA SER A 67 2.40 -12.60 2.35
C SER A 67 3.79 -13.15 2.71
N GLY A 68 4.37 -12.69 3.82
CA GLY A 68 5.66 -13.15 4.35
C GLY A 68 6.88 -12.73 3.54
N TYR A 69 6.78 -11.68 2.71
CA TYR A 69 7.95 -11.16 1.99
C TYR A 69 8.82 -10.27 2.86
N TYR A 70 8.20 -9.57 3.81
CA TYR A 70 8.86 -8.64 4.71
C TYR A 70 8.40 -8.86 6.15
N GLU A 71 9.24 -8.50 7.09
CA GLU A 71 8.94 -8.46 8.51
C GLU A 71 9.47 -7.15 9.10
N LEU A 72 8.73 -6.55 10.02
CA LEU A 72 9.19 -5.38 10.74
C LEU A 72 10.40 -5.78 11.60
N GLU A 73 11.57 -5.22 11.30
CA GLU A 73 12.82 -5.52 12.00
C GLU A 73 13.00 -4.58 13.21
N ARG A 74 12.76 -3.29 13.00
CA ARG A 74 12.87 -2.26 14.05
C ARG A 74 12.12 -1.01 13.65
N VAL A 75 11.93 -0.13 14.62
CA VAL A 75 11.55 1.27 14.41
C VAL A 75 12.73 2.12 14.91
N ASP A 76 13.15 3.10 14.12
CA ASP A 76 14.25 3.98 14.53
C ASP A 76 13.82 5.10 15.49
N ASP A 77 14.78 5.90 15.95
CA ASP A 77 14.55 6.98 16.92
C ASP A 77 13.64 8.09 16.37
N ASP A 78 13.51 8.20 15.03
CA ASP A 78 12.63 9.14 14.33
C ASP A 78 11.24 8.55 14.04
N GLY A 79 10.99 7.31 14.48
CA GLY A 79 9.71 6.61 14.34
C GLY A 79 9.53 5.87 13.02
N TRP A 80 10.56 5.78 12.16
CA TRP A 80 10.42 5.12 10.87
C TRP A 80 10.55 3.60 11.01
N PRO A 81 9.56 2.82 10.53
CA PRO A 81 9.66 1.37 10.51
C PRO A 81 10.65 0.89 9.43
N HIS A 82 11.56 0.02 9.84
CA HIS A 82 12.53 -0.65 8.97
C HIS A 82 12.15 -2.12 8.82
N PHE A 83 12.07 -2.57 7.58
CA PHE A 83 11.66 -3.93 7.25
C PHE A 83 12.82 -4.77 6.75
N LYS A 84 12.82 -6.03 7.14
CA LYS A 84 13.74 -7.04 6.63
C LYS A 84 13.03 -7.88 5.58
N GLN A 85 13.66 -8.04 4.42
CA GLN A 85 13.19 -8.96 3.39
C GLN A 85 13.46 -10.41 3.80
N LEU A 86 12.40 -11.22 3.84
CA LEU A 86 12.46 -12.64 4.21
C LEU A 86 12.59 -13.57 3.00
N LYS A 87 12.03 -13.18 1.85
CA LYS A 87 12.12 -13.94 0.60
C LYS A 87 12.20 -13.03 -0.62
N VAL A 88 12.82 -13.54 -1.67
CA VAL A 88 12.93 -12.86 -2.96
C VAL A 88 11.57 -12.79 -3.62
N MET A 89 11.25 -11.64 -4.20
CA MET A 89 10.04 -11.48 -5.02
C MET A 89 10.13 -12.37 -6.26
N PRO A 90 9.05 -13.06 -6.66
CA PRO A 90 9.07 -13.81 -7.90
C PRO A 90 9.24 -12.87 -9.09
N ASP A 91 9.85 -13.37 -10.16
CA ASP A 91 9.93 -12.64 -11.42
C ASP A 91 8.51 -12.47 -12.00
N MET A 92 8.07 -11.22 -12.10
CA MET A 92 6.76 -10.84 -12.60
C MET A 92 6.91 -9.73 -13.64
N SER A 93 6.12 -9.79 -14.70
CA SER A 93 5.95 -8.69 -15.64
C SER A 93 5.30 -7.48 -14.97
N ALA A 94 5.44 -6.28 -15.56
CA ALA A 94 4.85 -5.06 -14.98
C ALA A 94 3.33 -5.18 -14.72
N PRO A 95 2.50 -5.74 -15.62
CA PRO A 95 1.07 -5.96 -15.33
C PRO A 95 0.82 -6.94 -14.18
N GLU A 96 1.65 -7.97 -14.04
CA GLU A 96 1.53 -8.93 -12.93
C GLU A 96 1.92 -8.29 -11.59
N GLN A 97 2.97 -7.46 -11.57
CA GLN A 97 3.34 -6.69 -10.38
C GLN A 97 2.23 -5.72 -9.96
N GLU A 98 1.59 -5.05 -10.93
CA GLU A 98 0.48 -4.14 -10.66
C GLU A 98 -0.72 -4.88 -10.07
N ASN A 99 -1.15 -5.99 -10.67
CA ASN A 99 -2.27 -6.78 -10.16
C ASN A 99 -1.96 -7.38 -8.78
N PHE A 100 -0.74 -7.88 -8.59
CA PHE A 100 -0.29 -8.40 -7.31
C PHE A 100 -0.36 -7.34 -6.22
N LEU A 101 0.04 -6.10 -6.52
CA LEU A 101 -0.05 -4.99 -5.58
C LEU A 101 -1.50 -4.58 -5.32
N LYS A 102 -2.35 -4.53 -6.36
CA LYS A 102 -3.79 -4.25 -6.21
C LYS A 102 -4.47 -5.23 -5.26
N ASP A 103 -4.17 -6.52 -5.37
CA ASP A 103 -4.71 -7.54 -4.47
C ASP A 103 -4.36 -7.25 -3.00
N HIS A 104 -3.11 -6.88 -2.72
CA HIS A 104 -2.68 -6.59 -1.35
C HIS A 104 -3.27 -5.27 -0.83
N VAL A 105 -3.38 -4.25 -1.68
CA VAL A 105 -4.04 -3.00 -1.34
C VAL A 105 -5.51 -3.24 -1.00
N LEU A 106 -6.22 -4.03 -1.80
CA LEU A 106 -7.62 -4.36 -1.53
C LEU A 106 -7.77 -5.09 -0.19
N LEU A 107 -6.91 -6.08 0.08
CA LEU A 107 -6.88 -6.78 1.37
C LEU A 107 -6.64 -5.80 2.52
N TYR A 108 -5.72 -4.86 2.36
CA TYR A 108 -5.42 -3.85 3.37
C TYR A 108 -6.64 -2.98 3.72
N PHE A 109 -7.37 -2.49 2.71
CA PHE A 109 -8.58 -1.69 2.93
C PHE A 109 -9.76 -2.52 3.44
N GLU A 110 -9.84 -3.81 3.11
CA GLU A 110 -10.83 -4.73 3.71
C GLU A 110 -10.57 -4.95 5.20
N GLU A 111 -9.31 -5.05 5.63
CA GLU A 111 -8.95 -5.24 7.04
C GLU A 111 -9.09 -3.98 7.89
N HIS A 112 -8.71 -2.81 7.35
CA HIS A 112 -8.64 -1.57 8.12
C HIS A 112 -9.89 -0.68 7.94
N GLY A 113 -10.72 -0.97 6.95
CA GLY A 113 -11.80 -0.08 6.51
C GLY A 113 -11.27 1.25 5.95
N LEU A 114 -12.16 2.01 5.33
CA LEU A 114 -11.93 3.45 5.15
C LEU A 114 -12.30 4.11 6.48
N ASN A 115 -11.39 4.12 7.46
CA ASN A 115 -11.65 4.72 8.77
C ASN A 115 -12.18 6.15 8.60
N ASP A 116 -13.37 6.45 9.14
CA ASP A 116 -14.01 7.78 9.12
C ASP A 116 -13.24 8.80 9.97
#